data_AF-A0A2G6P873-F1
#
_entry.id   AF-A0A2G6P873-F1
#
_cell.length_a   1.000
_cell.length_b   1.000
_cell.length_c   1.000
_cell.angle_alpha   90.00
_cell.angle_beta   90.00
_cell.angle_gamma   90.00
#
_symmetry.space_group_name_H-M   'P 1'
#
loop_
_entity.id
_entity.type
_entity.pdbx_description
1 polymer ?
#
loop_
_entity_poly.entity_id
_entity_poly.type
_entity_poly.pdbx_seq_one_letter_code
_entity_poly.pdbx_strand_id
1 'polypeptide(L)' 'MKHKICLIIVYFGKLPFWLPAFQLSCAYNPEVDWLIFIDDKAPPNPPDNVMYHQSSWDSFNATATKKLGYKVNLNG' A
#
# COMPACT_ATOMS: atom_id res chain seq x y z
N MET A 1 -15.89 -19.50 -12.15
CA MET A 1 -15.37 -18.18 -11.72
C MET A 1 -13.95 -18.39 -11.22
N LYS A 2 -12.96 -17.67 -11.76
CA LYS A 2 -11.57 -17.75 -11.29
C LYS A 2 -11.45 -16.88 -10.03
N HIS A 3 -10.92 -17.42 -8.93
CA HIS A 3 -10.67 -16.63 -7.73
C HIS A 3 -9.64 -15.54 -8.03
N LYS A 4 -9.82 -14.35 -7.46
CA LYS A 4 -8.88 -13.23 -7.56
C LYS A 4 -8.30 -12.94 -6.18
N ILE A 5 -7.01 -12.64 -6.13
CA ILE A 5 -6.28 -12.33 -4.89
C ILE A 5 -5.82 -10.88 -4.98
N CYS A 6 -6.10 -10.10 -3.93
CA CYS A 6 -5.54 -8.76 -3.76
C CYS A 6 -4.88 -8.66 -2.39
N LEU A 7 -3.62 -8.23 -2.37
CA LEU A 7 -2.86 -7.97 -1.15
C LEU A 7 -2.81 -6.46 -0.89
N ILE A 8 -3.31 -6.06 0.27
CA ILE A 8 -3.29 -4.67 0.71
C ILE A 8 -2.10 -4.50 1.68
N ILE A 9 -1.20 -3.60 1.34
CA ILE A 9 0.01 -3.30 2.10
C ILE A 9 -0.07 -1.85 2.54
N VAL A 10 0.23 -1.59 3.82
CA VAL A 10 0.27 -0.24 4.38
C VAL A 10 1.68 0.00 4.91
N TYR A 11 2.39 0.96 4.31
CA TYR A 11 3.77 1.27 4.67
C TYR A 11 3.94 2.79 4.72
N PHE A 12 4.13 3.33 5.91
CA PHE A 12 4.40 4.75 6.12
C PHE A 12 5.85 4.96 6.52
N GLY A 13 6.50 5.97 5.96
CA GLY A 13 7.93 6.28 6.09
C GLY A 13 8.73 6.02 4.82
N LYS A 14 10.05 6.21 4.93
CA LYS A 14 10.97 6.07 3.78
C LYS A 14 10.91 4.67 3.18
N LEU A 15 10.71 4.59 1.87
CA LEU A 15 10.68 3.31 1.17
C LEU A 15 12.00 2.55 1.32
N PRO A 16 11.94 1.23 1.55
CA PRO A 16 13.13 0.46 1.83
C PRO A 16 13.98 0.29 0.56
N PHE A 17 15.29 0.14 0.72
CA PHE A 17 16.21 -0.02 -0.42
C PHE A 17 15.92 -1.27 -1.28
N TRP A 18 15.25 -2.27 -0.71
CA TRP A 18 14.89 -3.52 -1.37
C TRP A 18 13.56 -3.45 -2.13
N LEU A 19 12.85 -2.31 -2.12
CA LEU A 19 11.58 -2.16 -2.84
C LEU A 19 11.63 -2.59 -4.32
N PRO A 20 12.70 -2.34 -5.10
CA PRO A 20 12.78 -2.83 -6.48
C PRO A 20 12.72 -4.36 -6.59
N ALA A 21 13.33 -5.09 -5.64
CA ALA A 21 13.27 -6.55 -5.61
C ALA A 21 11.86 -7.05 -5.27
N PHE A 22 11.16 -6.34 -4.39
CA PHE A 22 9.75 -6.60 -4.10
C PHE A 22 8.85 -6.33 -5.32
N GLN A 23 9.03 -5.21 -6.03
CA GLN A 23 8.28 -4.95 -7.26
C GLN A 23 8.53 -6.01 -8.34
N LEU A 24 9.77 -6.50 -8.44
CA LEU A 24 10.09 -7.59 -9.35
C LEU A 24 9.30 -8.85 -8.98
N SER A 25 9.24 -9.22 -7.70
CA SER A 25 8.45 -10.39 -7.28
C SER A 25 6.95 -10.19 -7.53
N CYS A 26 6.41 -8.98 -7.35
CA CYS A 26 5.03 -8.66 -7.71
C CYS A 26 4.77 -8.92 -9.21
N ALA A 27 5.65 -8.46 -10.09
CA ALA A 27 5.52 -8.64 -11.54
C ALA A 27 5.53 -10.12 -11.97
N TYR A 28 6.31 -10.96 -11.28
CA TYR A 28 6.32 -12.41 -11.52
C TYR A 28 5.07 -13.14 -11.01
N ASN A 29 4.18 -12.46 -10.29
CA ASN A 29 2.93 -13.01 -9.77
C ASN A 29 1.72 -12.22 -10.32
N PRO A 30 1.46 -12.26 -11.65
CA PRO A 30 0.45 -11.42 -12.30
C PRO A 30 -1.00 -11.78 -11.94
N GLU A 31 -1.24 -12.91 -11.26
CA GLU A 31 -2.57 -13.29 -10.76
C GLU A 31 -2.93 -12.65 -9.42
N VAL A 32 -1.98 -11.96 -8.79
CA VAL A 32 -2.15 -11.22 -7.53
C VAL A 32 -2.10 -9.73 -7.82
N ASP A 33 -3.14 -9.01 -7.41
CA ASP A 33 -3.17 -7.54 -7.40
C ASP A 33 -2.52 -7.03 -6.10
N TRP A 34 -1.73 -5.98 -6.17
CA TRP A 34 -1.04 -5.38 -5.04
C TRP A 34 -1.49 -3.94 -4.86
N LEU A 35 -2.14 -3.64 -3.74
CA LEU A 35 -2.55 -2.28 -3.38
C LEU A 35 -1.72 -1.78 -2.21
N ILE A 36 -0.84 -0.82 -2.47
CA ILE A 36 0.18 -0.38 -1.52
C ILE A 36 -0.07 1.07 -1.12
N PHE A 37 -0.45 1.30 0.13
CA PHE A 37 -0.60 2.63 0.71
C PHE A 37 0.75 3.12 1.22
N ILE A 38 1.15 4.31 0.76
CA ILE A 38 2.43 4.95 1.13
C ILE A 38 2.27 6.46 1.30
N ASP A 39 3.12 7.08 2.12
CA ASP A 39 3.27 8.52 2.28
C ASP A 39 4.58 9.08 1.69
N ASP A 40 5.53 8.22 1.33
CA ASP A 40 6.71 8.57 0.54
C ASP A 40 6.40 8.54 -0.97
N LYS A 41 7.29 9.07 -1.79
CA LYS A 41 7.11 9.16 -3.24
C LYS A 41 7.05 7.76 -3.86
N ALA A 42 5.96 7.47 -4.58
CA ALA A 42 5.84 6.22 -5.34
C ALA A 42 7.00 6.05 -6.36
N PRO A 43 7.54 4.84 -6.52
CA PRO A 43 8.49 4.54 -7.58
C PRO A 43 7.86 4.81 -8.96
N PRO A 44 8.64 5.30 -9.94
CA PRO A 44 8.16 5.42 -11.31
C PRO A 44 7.91 4.02 -11.89
N ASN A 45 6.93 3.92 -12.79
CA ASN A 45 6.65 2.72 -13.59
C ASN A 45 6.49 1.42 -12.76
N PRO A 46 5.50 1.36 -11.85
CA PRO A 46 5.19 0.11 -11.15
C PRO A 46 4.77 -0.99 -12.15
N PRO A 47 4.89 -2.27 -11.78
CA PRO A 47 4.27 -3.36 -12.53
C PRO A 47 2.75 -3.15 -12.68
N ASP A 48 2.16 -3.68 -13.76
CA ASP A 48 0.73 -3.47 -14.08
C ASP A 48 -0.22 -3.97 -12.97
N ASN A 49 0.19 -4.97 -12.20
CA ASN A 49 -0.57 -5.51 -11.07
C ASN A 49 -0.25 -4.80 -9.73
N VAL A 50 0.50 -3.71 -9.73
CA VAL A 50 0.87 -2.94 -8.52
C VAL A 50 0.31 -1.53 -8.59
N MET A 51 -0.55 -1.18 -7.64
CA MET A 51 -1.12 0.14 -7.47
C MET A 51 -0.62 0.79 -6.18
N TYR A 52 0.10 1.91 -6.31
CA TYR A 52 0.44 2.75 -5.17
C TYR A 52 -0.68 3.77 -4.91
N HIS A 53 -1.12 3.84 -3.65
CA HIS A 53 -2.06 4.82 -3.16
C HIS A 53 -1.35 5.79 -2.21
N GLN A 54 -1.32 7.07 -2.58
CA GLN A 54 -0.75 8.11 -1.73
C GLN A 54 -1.70 8.42 -0.58
N SER A 55 -1.23 8.23 0.65
CA SER A 55 -1.97 8.51 1.88
C SER A 55 -0.99 8.98 2.93
N SER A 56 -1.32 10.04 3.66
CA SER A 56 -0.53 10.49 4.81
C SER A 56 -0.96 9.76 6.09
N TRP A 57 -0.07 9.71 7.07
CA TRP A 57 -0.37 9.20 8.43
C TRP A 57 -1.62 9.84 9.04
N ASP A 58 -1.79 11.16 8.89
CA ASP A 58 -2.95 11.88 9.40
C ASP A 58 -4.24 11.47 8.69
N SER A 59 -4.19 11.30 7.37
CA SER A 59 -5.36 10.85 6.58
C SER A 59 -5.79 9.43 6.96
N PHE A 60 -4.82 8.58 7.29
CA PHE A 60 -5.07 7.23 7.76
C PHE A 60 -5.75 7.23 9.14
N ASN A 61 -5.21 7.98 10.10
CA ASN A 61 -5.83 8.15 11.42
C ASN A 61 -7.24 8.74 11.34
N ALA A 62 -7.46 9.74 10.48
CA ALA A 62 -8.77 10.33 10.25
C ALA A 62 -9.76 9.31 9.65
N THR A 63 -9.30 8.50 8.69
CA THR A 63 -10.10 7.43 8.09
C THR A 63 -10.46 6.36 9.11
N ALA A 64 -9.50 5.90 9.91
CA ALA A 64 -9.72 4.92 10.97
C ALA A 64 -10.71 5.46 12.03
N THR A 65 -10.51 6.69 12.50
CA THR A 65 -11.42 7.35 13.45
C THR A 65 -12.86 7.40 12.91
N LYS A 66 -13.02 7.82 11.66
CA LYS A 66 -14.34 7.90 11.01
C LYS A 66 -14.98 6.52 10.85
N LYS A 67 -14.22 5.50 10.47
CA LYS A 67 -14.76 4.16 10.17
C LYS A 67 -15.05 3.34 11.42
N LEU A 68 -14.28 3.53 12.50
CA LEU A 68 -14.44 2.78 13.76
C LEU A 68 -15.40 3.46 14.74
N GLY A 69 -15.70 4.76 14.55
CA GLY A 69 -16.67 5.48 15.39
C GLY A 69 -16.11 5.96 16.74
N TYR A 70 -14.80 5.88 16.94
CA TYR A 70 -14.11 6.43 18.10
C TYR A 70 -12.76 7.03 17.69
N LYS A 71 -12.23 7.93 18.52
CA LYS A 71 -10.96 8.62 18.25
C LYS A 71 -9.82 7.61 18.22
N VAL A 72 -9.19 7.48 17.05
CA VAL A 72 -7.96 6.70 16.86
C VAL A 72 -6.77 7.65 16.92
N ASN A 73 -5.78 7.30 17.74
CA ASN A 73 -4.51 8.01 17.84
C ASN A 73 -3.38 7.01 17.67
N LEU A 74 -3.04 6.69 16.42
CA LEU A 74 -1.83 5.92 16.14
C LEU A 74 -0.64 6.87 16.20
N ASN A 75 0.35 6.52 17.02
CA ASN A 75 1.64 7.20 17.06
C ASN A 75 2.56 6.50 16.05
N GLY A 76 3.10 7.28 15.12
CA GLY A 76 4.04 6.82 14.08
C GLY A 76 5.50 7.01 14.50
#